data_AF-A0A4R3JWJ7-F1
#
_entry.id   AF-A0A4R3JWJ7-F1
#
_cell.length_a   1.000
_cell.length_b   1.000
_cell.length_c   1.000
_cell.angle_alpha   90.00
_cell.angle_beta   90.00
_cell.angle_gamma   90.00
#
_symmetry.space_group_name_H-M   'P 1'
#
loop_
_entity.id
_entity.type
_entity.pdbx_description
1 polymer ?
#
loop_
_entity_poly.entity_id
_entity_poly.type
_entity_poly.pdbx_seq_one_letter_code
_entity_poly.pdbx_strand_id
1 'polypeptide(L)' 'MTDQIVTAHAVRRGRECWIIEIICPHCGHCHQHGGGNGLVARGGHRVAHCRNSHGRGYFIDLDGDKSVEVQYDDLC' A
#
# COMPACT_ATOMS: atom_id res chain seq x y z
N MET A 1 0.89 -12.11 -16.01
CA MET A 1 0.81 -10.69 -15.60
C MET A 1 1.46 -10.63 -14.23
N THR A 2 2.66 -10.08 -14.16
CA THR A 2 3.40 -9.93 -12.90
C THR A 2 2.78 -8.81 -12.08
N ASP A 3 2.60 -9.05 -10.78
CA ASP A 3 2.27 -7.97 -9.86
C ASP A 3 3.44 -6.97 -9.87
N GLN A 4 3.12 -5.68 -9.92
CA GLN A 4 4.07 -4.58 -9.97
C GLN A 4 4.24 -3.96 -8.58
N ILE A 5 5.42 -3.43 -8.29
CA ILE A 5 5.67 -2.64 -7.07
C ILE A 5 5.39 -1.18 -7.39
N VAL A 6 4.61 -0.51 -6.54
CA VAL A 6 4.25 0.90 -6.70
C VAL A 6 4.59 1.65 -5.43
N THR A 7 5.34 2.72 -5.63
CA THR A 7 5.71 3.73 -4.64
C THR A 7 4.46 4.51 -4.20
N ALA A 8 4.17 4.53 -2.90
CA ALA A 8 2.97 5.11 -2.33
C ALA A 8 3.23 6.02 -1.13
N HIS A 9 2.39 7.04 -1.01
CA HIS A 9 2.52 8.05 0.03
C HIS A 9 1.67 7.71 1.25
N ALA A 10 2.30 7.50 2.40
CA ALA A 10 1.60 7.31 3.67
C ALA A 10 1.26 8.64 4.35
N VAL A 11 -0.01 8.86 4.63
CA VAL A 11 -0.57 10.02 5.32
C VAL A 11 -1.19 9.57 6.65
N ARG A 12 -0.80 10.24 7.74
CA ARG A 12 -1.35 9.96 9.07
C ARG A 12 -2.70 10.66 9.26
N ARG A 13 -3.75 9.89 9.56
CA ARG A 13 -5.10 10.39 9.92
C ARG A 13 -5.27 10.32 11.44
N GLY A 14 -5.04 11.45 12.11
CA GLY A 14 -5.18 11.53 13.56
C GLY A 14 -4.11 10.73 14.30
N ARG A 15 -4.43 10.24 15.50
CA ARG A 15 -3.43 9.54 16.33
C ARG A 15 -3.29 8.06 15.99
N GLU A 16 -4.29 7.46 15.35
CA GLU A 16 -4.49 6.01 15.38
C GLU A 16 -4.50 5.34 14.01
N CYS A 17 -4.56 6.06 12.89
CA CYS A 17 -4.71 5.42 11.57
C CYS A 17 -3.79 6.03 10.51
N TRP A 18 -3.26 5.17 9.64
CA TRP A 18 -2.57 5.55 8.43
C TRP A 18 -3.44 5.29 7.21
N ILE A 19 -3.37 6.21 6.26
CA ILE A 19 -3.94 6.07 4.92
C ILE A 19 -2.79 6.10 3.94
N ILE A 20 -2.85 5.23 2.93
CA ILE A 20 -1.89 5.18 1.84
C ILE A 20 -2.56 5.75 0.60
N GLU A 21 -1.94 6.77 0.01
CA GLU A 21 -2.32 7.37 -1.26
C GLU A 21 -1.43 6.83 -2.36
N ILE A 22 -2.03 6.29 -3.41
CA ILE A 22 -1.31 5.63 -4.50
C ILE A 22 -1.95 5.93 -5.85
N ILE A 23 -1.12 6.16 -6.86
CA ILE A 23 -1.58 6.19 -8.26
C ILE A 23 -1.69 4.74 -8.72
N CYS A 24 -2.93 4.29 -8.97
CA CYS A 24 -3.13 2.93 -9.43
C CYS A 24 -2.57 2.77 -10.86
N PRO A 25 -1.66 1.82 -11.08
CA PRO A 25 -1.02 1.63 -12.38
C PRO A 25 -1.97 1.08 -13.46
N HIS A 26 -3.17 0.63 -13.09
CA HIS A 26 -4.13 0.06 -14.04
C HIS A 26 -5.16 1.07 -14.55
N CYS A 27 -5.56 2.06 -13.74
CA CYS A 27 -6.49 3.12 -14.18
C CYS A 27 -5.87 4.52 -14.22
N GLY A 28 -4.64 4.70 -13.73
CA GLY A 28 -3.98 6.01 -13.67
C GLY A 28 -4.58 6.99 -12.65
N HIS A 29 -5.52 6.56 -11.80
CA HIS A 29 -6.16 7.42 -10.81
C HIS A 29 -5.56 7.23 -9.40
N CYS A 30 -5.68 8.25 -8.56
CA CYS A 30 -5.30 8.17 -7.15
C CYS A 30 -6.35 7.40 -6.34
N HIS A 31 -5.88 6.49 -5.48
CA HIS A 31 -6.70 5.71 -4.55
C HIS A 31 -6.15 5.76 -3.14
N GLN A 32 -7.05 5.61 -2.17
CA GLN A 32 -6.73 5.52 -0.75
C GLN A 32 -6.95 4.11 -0.24
N HIS A 33 -5.97 3.59 0.50
CA HIS A 33 -6.02 2.30 1.17
C HIS A 33 -5.64 2.44 2.64
N GLY A 34 -5.99 1.45 3.45
CA GLY A 34 -5.58 1.40 4.86
C GLY A 34 -4.10 1.09 4.98
N GLY A 35 -3.37 1.93 5.73
CA GLY A 35 -1.96 1.73 6.07
C GLY A 35 -1.72 1.15 7.46
N GLY A 36 -2.77 0.66 8.12
CA GLY A 36 -2.72 0.16 9.49
C GLY A 36 -2.94 1.23 10.57
N ASN A 37 -2.92 0.81 11.83
CA ASN A 37 -3.29 1.60 13.00
C ASN A 37 -2.18 1.74 14.06
N GLY A 38 -0.92 1.60 13.63
CA GLY A 38 0.26 1.67 14.50
C GLY A 38 0.98 3.02 14.49
N LEU A 39 2.12 3.07 15.18
CA LEU A 39 3.03 4.23 15.15
C LEU A 39 3.65 4.46 13.77
N VAL A 40 3.69 3.41 12.94
CA VAL A 40 4.27 3.40 11.60
C VAL A 40 3.25 2.91 10.57
N ALA A 41 3.37 3.43 9.34
CA ALA A 41 2.57 2.97 8.22
C ALA A 41 3.05 1.59 7.75
N ARG A 42 2.12 0.73 7.34
CA ARG A 42 2.41 -0.63 6.86
C ARG A 42 2.28 -0.69 5.34
N GLY A 43 3.41 -0.87 4.66
CA GLY A 43 3.49 -1.19 3.23
C GLY A 43 3.59 -2.70 2.99
N GLY A 44 4.22 -3.09 1.88
CA GLY A 44 4.68 -4.45 1.59
C GLY A 44 3.59 -5.46 1.22
N HIS A 45 2.32 -5.10 1.31
CA HIS A 45 1.20 -5.99 1.01
C HIS A 45 0.61 -5.71 -0.38
N ARG A 46 -0.05 -6.74 -0.93
CA ARG A 46 -0.74 -6.65 -2.21
C ARG A 46 -2.08 -5.93 -2.04
N VAL A 47 -2.34 -4.99 -2.92
CA VAL A 47 -3.61 -4.28 -3.01
C VAL A 47 -4.30 -4.60 -4.33
N ALA A 48 -5.61 -4.84 -4.25
CA ALA A 48 -6.43 -5.07 -5.42
C ALA A 48 -6.63 -3.77 -6.21
N HIS A 49 -6.66 -3.89 -7.55
CA HIS A 49 -7.11 -2.78 -8.38
C HIS A 49 -8.62 -2.49 -8.17
N CYS A 50 -9.05 -1.31 -8.62
CA CYS A 50 -10.40 -0.78 -8.51
C CYS A 50 -11.44 -1.77 -9.00
N ARG A 51 -12.55 -1.90 -8.23
CA ARG A 51 -13.77 -2.67 -8.50
C ARG A 51 -13.63 -3.64 -9.68
N ASN A 52 -13.57 -4.93 -9.35
CA ASN A 52 -13.82 -6.06 -10.26
C ASN A 52 -12.62 -6.65 -11.02
N SER A 53 -11.38 -6.41 -10.59
CA SER A 53 -10.22 -7.11 -11.17
C SER A 53 -9.86 -8.39 -10.41
N HIS A 54 -10.55 -9.48 -10.74
CA HIS A 54 -10.17 -10.82 -10.30
C HIS A 54 -8.68 -11.09 -10.63
N GLY A 55 -7.83 -11.06 -9.60
CA GLY A 55 -6.41 -11.43 -9.73
C GLY A 55 -5.46 -10.34 -10.23
N ARG A 56 -5.88 -9.08 -10.46
CA ARG A 56 -4.93 -7.98 -10.77
C ARG A 56 -4.76 -7.03 -9.60
N GLY A 57 -3.51 -6.75 -9.26
CA GLY A 57 -3.13 -5.95 -8.12
C GLY A 57 -1.68 -5.51 -8.23
N TYR A 58 -1.20 -4.90 -7.16
CA TYR A 58 0.15 -4.39 -7.07
C TYR A 58 0.59 -4.42 -5.60
N PHE A 59 1.89 -4.54 -5.38
CA PHE A 59 2.49 -4.42 -4.06
C PHE A 59 2.80 -2.96 -3.78
N ILE A 60 2.52 -2.54 -2.54
CA ILE A 60 2.80 -1.18 -2.11
C ILE A 60 4.19 -1.11 -1.51
N ASP A 61 5.04 -0.26 -2.06
CA ASP A 61 6.27 0.19 -1.41
C ASP A 61 6.05 1.61 -0.89
N LEU A 62 6.43 1.88 0.36
CA LEU A 62 6.20 3.19 0.95
C LEU A 62 7.41 4.09 0.68
N ASP A 63 7.16 5.32 0.23
CA ASP A 63 8.21 6.31 -0.02
C ASP A 63 9.01 6.51 1.27
N GLY A 64 10.27 6.06 1.23
CA GLY A 64 11.13 5.90 2.39
C GLY A 64 11.38 7.20 3.14
N ASP A 65 10.58 7.44 4.19
CA ASP A 65 10.96 8.22 5.38
C ASP A 65 9.96 8.04 6.54
N LYS A 66 9.11 7.00 6.48
CA LYS A 66 8.11 6.67 7.51
C LYS A 66 8.40 5.27 8.03
N SER A 67 9.58 5.13 8.63
CA SER A 67 10.10 4.00 9.42
C SER A 67 9.34 2.69 9.20
N VAL A 68 9.71 2.00 8.13
CA VAL A 68 9.22 0.65 7.84
C VAL A 68 9.95 -0.30 8.78
N GLU A 69 9.27 -0.86 9.78
CA GLU A 69 9.64 -2.21 10.23
C GLU A 69 9.23 -3.15 9.10
N VAL A 70 10.17 -3.43 8.21
CA VAL A 70 9.97 -4.37 7.11
C VAL A 70 10.01 -5.77 7.69
N GLN A 71 8.87 -6.31 8.12
CA GLN A 71 8.71 -7.75 8.26
C GLN A 71 8.38 -8.32 6.89
N TYR A 72 9.42 -8.75 6.16
CA TYR A 72 9.25 -9.82 5.18
C TYR A 72 9.06 -11.11 5.98
N ASP A 73 7.82 -11.38 6.39
CA ASP A 73 7.46 -12.74 6.78
C ASP A 73 7.26 -13.54 5.49
N ASP A 74 8.37 -14.10 5.01
CA ASP A 74 8.34 -15.35 4.26
C ASP A 74 7.63 -16.38 5.14
N LEU A 75 6.32 -16.61 4.99
CA LEU A 75 5.63 -17.86 5.38
C LEU A 75 4.15 -17.86 4.97
N CYS A 76 3.84 -18.83 4.09
CA CYS A 76 2.54 -19.36 3.62
C CYS A 76 1.74 -18.56 2.58
#